data_AF-A0A421B574-F1
#
_entry.id   AF-A0A421B574-F1
#
_cell.length_a   1.000
_cell.length_b   1.000
_cell.length_c   1.000
_cell.angle_alpha   90.00
_cell.angle_beta   90.00
_cell.angle_gamma   90.00
#
_symmetry.space_group_name_H-M   'P 1'
#
loop_
_entity.id
_entity.type
_entity.pdbx_description
1 polymer ?
#
loop_
_entity_poly.entity_id
_entity_poly.type
_entity_poly.pdbx_seq_one_letter_code
_entity_poly.pdbx_strand_id
1 'polypeptide(L)'
;MTRQLKLLIGGLVCALAPYVFFVGITETKRVNGQVVVHESLNIGGLIAALGAIAIAWTMAMKWETTADKAPHWRIAAAVIALLGALQLAISLDLVG
;
A
#
# COMPACT_ATOMS: atom_id res chain seq x y z
N MET A 1 -21.34 0.57 -10.97
CA MET A 1 -20.15 0.84 -10.12
C MET A 1 -19.33 1.96 -10.75
N THR A 2 -19.21 3.11 -10.08
CA THR A 2 -18.51 4.30 -10.60
C THR A 2 -17.00 4.08 -10.67
N ARG A 3 -16.29 4.77 -11.56
CA ARG A 3 -14.83 4.66 -11.71
C ARG A 3 -14.09 4.87 -10.39
N GLN A 4 -14.45 5.93 -9.65
CA GLN A 4 -13.86 6.23 -8.35
C GLN A 4 -14.06 5.11 -7.32
N LEU A 5 -15.22 4.43 -7.33
CA LEU A 5 -15.46 3.28 -6.47
C LEU A 5 -14.57 2.08 -6.84
N LYS A 6 -14.31 1.85 -8.14
CA LYS A 6 -13.36 0.81 -8.59
C LYS A 6 -11.94 1.12 -8.12
N LEU A 7 -11.52 2.38 -8.27
CA LEU A 7 -10.19 2.84 -7.84
C LEU A 7 -10.04 2.78 -6.32
N LEU A 8 -11.07 3.17 -5.57
CA LEU A 8 -11.07 3.07 -4.11
C LEU A 8 -10.84 1.62 -3.66
N ILE A 9 -11.62 0.68 -4.21
CA ILE A 9 -11.51 -0.73 -3.85
C ILE A 9 -10.12 -1.27 -4.24
N GLY A 10 -9.67 -1.00 -5.47
CA GLY A 10 -8.35 -1.43 -5.93
C GLY A 10 -7.20 -0.86 -5.08
N GLY A 11 -7.28 0.43 -4.75
CA GLY A 11 -6.28 1.10 -3.92
C GLY A 11 -6.24 0.57 -2.50
N LEU A 12 -7.39 0.31 -1.88
CA LEU A 12 -7.48 -0.33 -0.57
C LEU A 12 -6.95 -1.76 -0.57
N VAL A 13 -7.24 -2.55 -1.60
CA VAL A 13 -6.69 -3.90 -1.73
C VAL A 13 -5.17 -3.84 -1.87
N CYS A 14 -4.63 -2.99 -2.74
CA CYS A 14 -3.19 -2.80 -2.88
C CYS A 14 -2.52 -2.32 -1.58
N ALA A 15 -3.17 -1.43 -0.83
CA ALA A 15 -2.61 -0.90 0.40
C ALA A 15 -2.68 -1.91 1.55
N LEU A 16 -3.77 -2.66 1.69
CA LEU A 16 -4.07 -3.45 2.89
C LEU A 16 -3.79 -4.96 2.74
N ALA A 17 -3.93 -5.52 1.53
CA ALA A 17 -3.66 -6.94 1.32
C ALA A 17 -2.25 -7.35 1.77
N PRO A 18 -1.19 -6.55 1.55
CA PRO A 18 0.13 -6.87 2.06
C PRO A 18 0.20 -7.10 3.57
N TYR A 19 -0.53 -6.31 4.36
CA TYR A 19 -0.59 -6.47 5.82
C TYR A 19 -1.25 -7.78 6.23
N VAL A 20 -2.22 -8.28 5.46
CA VAL A 20 -2.93 -9.53 5.82
C VAL A 20 -2.16 -10.75 5.34
N PHE A 21 -1.58 -10.68 4.13
CA PHE A 21 -0.97 -11.84 3.48
C PHE A 21 0.54 -11.97 3.71
N PHE A 22 1.24 -10.87 4.05
CA PHE A 22 2.71 -10.86 4.11
C PHE A 22 3.29 -10.45 5.47
N VAL A 23 2.47 -10.16 6.49
CA VAL A 23 2.92 -9.96 7.89
C VAL A 23 3.57 -11.22 8.50
N GLY A 24 3.57 -12.35 7.80
CA GLY A 24 4.24 -13.59 8.21
C GLY A 24 5.61 -13.87 7.58
N ILE A 25 6.15 -13.00 6.69
CA ILE A 25 7.45 -13.25 6.03
C ILE A 25 8.61 -12.56 6.75
N THR A 26 8.59 -12.56 8.09
CA THR A 26 9.81 -12.41 8.88
C THR A 26 10.49 -13.77 8.93
N GLU A 27 11.50 -13.98 8.08
CA GLU A 27 12.34 -15.17 8.17
C GLU A 27 13.31 -15.00 9.35
N THR A 28 13.09 -15.75 10.43
CA THR A 28 14.11 -15.92 11.46
C THR A 28 15.23 -16.79 10.89
N LYS A 29 16.38 -16.19 10.57
CA LYS A 29 17.57 -16.94 10.18
C LYS A 29 18.55 -17.06 11.34
N ARG A 30 19.05 -18.26 11.56
CA ARG A 30 20.20 -18.46 12.46
C ARG A 30 21.48 -18.16 11.71
N VAL A 31 22.16 -17.09 12.10
CA VAL A 31 23.51 -16.76 11.63
C VAL A 31 24.44 -16.93 12.82
N ASN A 32 25.43 -17.84 12.71
CA ASN A 32 26.40 -18.14 13.77
C ASN A 32 25.79 -18.46 15.15
N GLY A 33 24.65 -19.16 15.18
CA GLY A 33 23.99 -19.58 16.43
C GLY A 33 23.11 -18.52 17.09
N GLN A 34 23.13 -17.27 16.61
CA GLN A 34 22.16 -16.25 17.00
C GLN A 34 20.95 -16.29 16.07
N VAL A 35 19.75 -16.24 16.64
CA VAL A 35 18.52 -16.01 15.88
C VAL A 35 18.49 -14.54 15.52
N VAL A 36 18.78 -14.23 14.26
CA VAL A 36 18.66 -12.88 13.71
C VAL A 36 17.33 -12.82 12.99
N VAL A 37 16.49 -11.87 13.37
CA VAL A 37 15.30 -11.54 12.57
C VAL A 37 15.82 -10.89 11.31
N HIS A 38 15.77 -11.61 10.19
CA HIS A 38 16.03 -11.02 8.89
C HIS A 38 14.68 -10.61 8.33
N GLU A 39 14.40 -9.31 8.36
CA GLU A 39 13.35 -8.73 7.54
C GLU A 39 13.83 -8.80 6.08
N SER A 40 13.51 -9.91 5.43
CA SER A 40 13.69 -10.02 3.99
C SER A 40 12.79 -8.98 3.33
N LEU A 41 13.39 -8.09 2.52
CA LEU A 41 12.69 -7.07 1.74
C LEU A 41 11.38 -7.64 1.17
N ASN A 42 10.24 -7.10 1.62
CA ASN A 42 8.93 -7.61 1.20
C ASN A 42 8.60 -7.05 -0.20
N ILE A 43 9.14 -7.69 -1.24
CA ILE A 43 8.96 -7.28 -2.64
C ILE A 43 7.47 -7.21 -3.01
N GLY A 44 6.66 -8.15 -2.50
CA GLY A 44 5.21 -8.15 -2.72
C GLY A 44 4.54 -6.91 -2.12
N GLY A 45 4.89 -6.59 -0.87
CA GLY A 45 4.45 -5.37 -0.19
C GLY A 45 4.92 -4.09 -0.88
N LEU A 46 6.15 -4.08 -1.40
CA LEU A 46 6.71 -2.96 -2.15
C LEU A 46 5.93 -2.68 -3.44
N ILE A 47 5.67 -3.72 -4.25
CA ILE A 47 4.90 -3.58 -5.50
C ILE A 47 3.48 -3.11 -5.21
N ALA A 48 2.85 -3.67 -4.19
CA ALA A 48 1.50 -3.31 -3.78
C ALA A 48 1.42 -1.87 -3.25
N ALA A 49 2.42 -1.41 -2.49
CA ALA A 49 2.57 -0.03 -2.04
C ALA A 49 2.65 0.96 -3.22
N LEU A 50 3.50 0.67 -4.22
CA LEU A 50 3.62 1.48 -5.43
C LEU A 50 2.30 1.52 -6.21
N GLY A 51 1.61 0.38 -6.29
CA GLY A 51 0.26 0.28 -6.88
C GLY A 51 -0.77 1.16 -6.16
N ALA A 52 -0.80 1.12 -4.82
CA ALA A 52 -1.69 1.95 -4.02
C ALA A 52 -1.44 3.44 -4.23
N ILE A 53 -0.17 3.88 -4.23
CA ILE A 53 0.22 5.28 -4.48
C ILE A 53 -0.17 5.72 -5.89
N ALA A 54 0.06 4.88 -6.90
CA ALA A 54 -0.34 5.17 -8.28
C ALA A 54 -1.87 5.31 -8.41
N ILE A 55 -2.63 4.42 -7.76
CA ILE A 55 -4.10 4.49 -7.75
C ILE A 55 -4.58 5.76 -7.05
N ALA A 56 -4.03 6.08 -5.87
CA ALA A 56 -4.33 7.32 -5.16
C ALA A 56 -4.08 8.56 -6.02
N TRP A 57 -2.95 8.60 -6.74
CA TRP A 57 -2.66 9.66 -7.70
C TRP A 57 -3.70 9.75 -8.80
N THR A 58 -4.11 8.61 -9.39
CA THR A 58 -5.16 8.62 -10.42
C THR A 58 -6.51 9.09 -9.89
N MET A 59 -6.86 8.76 -8.64
CA MET A 59 -8.09 9.25 -8.00
C MET A 59 -8.02 10.76 -7.73
N ALA A 60 -6.85 11.26 -7.34
CA ALA A 60 -6.63 12.64 -6.93
C ALA A 60 -6.29 13.61 -8.08
N MET A 61 -5.95 13.12 -9.28
CA MET A 61 -5.54 13.97 -10.40
C MET A 61 -6.27 13.68 -11.72
N LYS A 62 -6.85 12.48 -11.90
CA LYS A 62 -7.56 12.11 -13.13
C LYS A 62 -9.06 11.99 -12.86
N TRP A 63 -9.82 12.88 -13.49
CA TRP A 63 -11.27 12.99 -13.36
C TRP A 63 -11.92 12.79 -14.74
N GLU A 64 -12.99 12.01 -14.80
CA GLU A 64 -13.81 11.88 -16.01
C GLU A 64 -15.11 12.68 -15.87
N THR A 65 -15.60 12.85 -14.65
CA THR A 65 -16.85 13.57 -14.36
C THR A 65 -16.67 14.65 -13.30
N THR A 66 -17.60 15.60 -13.21
CA THR A 66 -17.61 16.63 -12.16
C THR A 66 -17.81 16.01 -10.76
N ALA A 67 -18.50 14.87 -10.68
CA ALA A 67 -18.69 14.12 -9.44
C ALA A 67 -17.38 13.54 -8.89
N ASP A 68 -16.42 13.23 -9.76
CA ASP A 68 -15.09 12.74 -9.37
C ASP A 68 -14.25 13.81 -8.64
N LYS A 69 -14.59 15.10 -8.82
CA LYS A 69 -13.90 16.21 -8.15
C LYS A 69 -14.36 16.42 -6.70
N ALA A 70 -15.34 15.65 -6.24
CA ALA A 70 -15.89 15.81 -4.92
C ALA A 70 -14.80 15.61 -3.84
N PRO A 71 -14.84 16.42 -2.75
CA PRO A 71 -13.77 16.43 -1.74
C PRO A 71 -13.58 15.08 -1.05
N HIS A 72 -14.64 14.28 -0.90
CA HIS A 72 -14.55 12.95 -0.29
C HIS A 72 -13.66 11.99 -1.09
N TRP A 73 -13.63 12.07 -2.43
CA TRP A 73 -12.73 11.26 -3.24
C TRP A 73 -11.26 11.66 -3.07
N ARG A 74 -10.99 12.95 -2.85
CA ARG A 74 -9.64 13.45 -2.58
C ARG A 74 -9.16 13.01 -1.20
N ILE A 75 -10.04 13.05 -0.20
CA ILE A 75 -9.75 12.52 1.15
C ILE A 75 -9.45 11.02 1.06
N ALA A 76 -10.29 10.26 0.36
CA ALA A 76 -10.08 8.82 0.18
C ALA A 76 -8.76 8.51 -0.55
N ALA A 77 -8.42 9.28 -1.60
CA ALA A 77 -7.14 9.16 -2.28
C ALA A 77 -5.95 9.47 -1.36
N ALA A 78 -6.04 10.52 -0.54
CA ALA A 78 -5.00 10.84 0.44
C ALA A 78 -4.80 9.72 1.46
N VAL A 79 -5.89 9.10 1.95
CA VAL A 79 -5.81 7.94 2.85
C VAL A 79 -5.13 6.75 2.17
N ILE A 80 -5.49 6.41 0.93
CA ILE A 80 -4.82 5.32 0.19
C ILE A 80 -3.33 5.63 0.00
N ALA A 81 -2.97 6.87 -0.33
CA ALA A 81 -1.57 7.27 -0.49
C ALA A 81 -0.78 7.11 0.81
N LEU A 82 -1.35 7.51 1.95
CA LEU A 82 -0.72 7.34 3.27
C LEU A 82 -0.54 5.88 3.64
N LEU A 83 -1.55 5.03 3.40
CA LEU A 83 -1.45 3.59 3.65
C LEU A 83 -0.41 2.92 2.73
N GLY A 84 -0.36 3.32 1.45
CA GLY A 84 0.67 2.87 0.52
C GLY A 84 2.08 3.31 0.95
N ALA A 85 2.25 4.54 1.42
CA ALA A 85 3.52 5.04 1.93
C ALA A 85 3.96 4.29 3.20
N LEU A 86 3.03 4.00 4.13
CA LEU A 86 3.32 3.19 5.31
C LEU A 86 3.73 1.77 4.92
N GLN A 87 3.02 1.15 3.97
CA GLN A 87 3.37 -0.17 3.47
C GLN A 87 4.78 -0.18 2.84
N LEU A 88 5.12 0.88 2.10
CA LEU A 88 6.46 1.05 1.52
C LEU A 88 7.51 1.12 2.62
N ALA A 89 7.27 1.92 3.66
CA ALA A 89 8.21 2.09 4.77
C ALA A 89 8.46 0.78 5.52
N ILE A 90 7.41 0.01 5.80
CA ILE A 90 7.51 -1.33 6.41
C ILE A 90 8.23 -2.30 5.47
N SER A 91 7.91 -2.28 4.16
CA SER A 91 8.52 -3.23 3.20
C SER A 91 10.00 -2.96 2.96
N LEU A 92 10.48 -1.75 3.29
CA LEU A 92 11.86 -1.32 3.19
C LEU A 92 12.61 -1.41 4.54
N ASP A 93 11.99 -1.94 5.60
CA ASP A 93 12.57 -1.96 6.96
C ASP A 93 13.00 -0.56 7.43
N LEU A 94 12.22 0.47 7.03
CA LEU A 94 12.42 1.86 7.48
C LEU A 94 11.61 2.17 8.75
N VAL A 95 10.64 1.32 9.06
CA VAL A 95 9.76 1.39 10.22
C VAL A 95 9.65 -0.03 10.76
N GLY A 96 10.57 -0.36 11.67
CA GLY A 96 10.65 -1.59 12.45
C GLY A 96 10.70 -1.28 13.93
#